data_AF-A0A0R3S333-F1
#
_entry.id   AF-A0A0R3S333-F1
#
_cell.length_a   1.000
_cell.length_b   1.000
_cell.length_c   1.000
_cell.angle_alpha   90.00
_cell.angle_beta   90.00
_cell.angle_gamma   90.00
#
_symmetry.space_group_name_H-M   'P 1'
#
loop_
_entity.id
_entity.type
_entity.pdbx_description
1 polymer ?
#
loop_
_entity_poly.entity_id
_entity_poly.type
_entity_poly.pdbx_seq_one_letter_code
_entity_poly.pdbx_strand_id
1 'polypeptide(L)'
;MKLVNEELFPSEYNQSANSGMAKSKNHTSHNQNRKDHRNGIKKPKKHRFMSMKGVDQKFLRNLRFAKKHNKRHKQQKKESNA
;
A
#
# COMPACT_ATOMS: atom_id res chain seq x y z
N MET A 1 47.34 -46.12 -9.99
CA MET A 1 47.67 -45.78 -11.39
C MET A 1 46.42 -45.93 -12.22
N LYS A 2 46.09 -44.89 -13.01
CA LYS A 2 45.24 -44.83 -14.22
C LYS A 2 43.95 -45.70 -14.19
N LEU A 3 42.76 -45.14 -14.37
CA LEU A 3 42.40 -44.38 -15.55
C LEU A 3 41.29 -43.37 -15.23
N VAL A 4 41.50 -42.18 -15.76
CA VAL A 4 40.50 -41.14 -15.99
C VAL A 4 39.36 -41.71 -16.83
N ASN A 5 38.11 -41.57 -16.37
CA ASN A 5 36.97 -41.55 -17.27
C ASN A 5 36.56 -40.09 -17.41
N GLU A 6 37.20 -39.50 -18.40
CA GLU A 6 36.85 -38.29 -19.10
C GLU A 6 35.48 -38.46 -19.78
N GLU A 7 34.81 -37.33 -20.02
CA GLU A 7 33.73 -37.16 -21.00
C GLU A 7 32.42 -37.92 -20.77
N LEU A 8 31.41 -37.19 -20.28
CA LEU A 8 30.25 -36.85 -21.11
C LEU A 8 29.42 -35.81 -20.35
N PHE A 9 29.60 -34.55 -20.73
CA PHE A 9 28.55 -33.55 -20.62
C PHE A 9 27.76 -33.58 -21.93
N PRO A 10 26.54 -34.14 -21.99
CA PRO A 10 25.63 -33.87 -23.09
C PRO A 10 24.94 -32.53 -22.83
N SER A 11 25.37 -31.57 -23.64
CA SER A 11 24.64 -30.36 -23.99
C SER A 11 23.15 -30.63 -24.24
N GLU A 12 22.29 -30.23 -23.32
CA GLU A 12 20.93 -29.85 -23.70
C GLU A 12 20.63 -28.46 -23.16
N TYR A 13 21.16 -27.47 -23.88
CA TYR A 13 20.43 -26.23 -24.04
C TYR A 13 19.09 -26.63 -24.67
N ASN A 14 18.07 -26.83 -23.83
CA ASN A 14 16.70 -27.05 -24.25
C ASN A 14 16.23 -25.77 -24.96
N GLN A 15 16.55 -25.67 -26.24
CA GLN A 15 15.94 -24.72 -27.16
C GLN A 15 14.52 -25.21 -27.35
N SER A 16 13.64 -24.86 -26.39
CA SER A 16 12.21 -24.95 -26.61
C SER A 16 11.92 -24.03 -27.79
N ALA A 17 11.82 -24.61 -28.99
CA ALA A 17 11.39 -23.93 -30.18
C ALA A 17 10.05 -23.28 -29.86
N ASN A 18 10.10 -21.97 -29.60
CA ASN A 18 8.92 -21.17 -29.38
C ASN A 18 8.29 -21.00 -30.75
N SER A 19 7.51 -21.99 -31.19
CA SER A 19 6.66 -21.89 -32.37
C SER A 19 5.78 -20.67 -32.15
N GLY A 20 6.13 -19.59 -32.86
CA GLY A 20 5.56 -18.26 -32.67
C GLY A 20 4.05 -18.33 -32.60
N MET A 21 3.50 -17.72 -31.56
CA MET A 21 2.07 -17.65 -31.33
C MET A 21 1.42 -16.89 -32.48
N ALA A 22 0.84 -17.62 -33.45
CA ALA A 22 0.24 -17.01 -34.63
C ALA A 22 -0.87 -16.00 -34.25
N LYS A 23 -1.57 -16.23 -33.12
CA LYS A 23 -2.40 -15.25 -32.42
C LYS A 23 -2.39 -15.52 -30.91
N SER A 24 -2.29 -14.48 -30.10
CA SER A 24 -2.33 -14.55 -28.64
C SER A 24 -3.68 -14.11 -28.06
N LYS A 25 -3.94 -14.43 -26.78
CA LYS A 25 -5.10 -13.91 -26.04
C LYS A 25 -4.89 -12.41 -25.77
N ASN A 26 -5.88 -11.58 -26.12
CA ASN A 26 -5.78 -10.12 -25.95
C ASN A 26 -6.06 -9.62 -24.51
N HIS A 27 -6.84 -10.35 -23.71
CA HIS A 27 -7.17 -9.95 -22.33
C HIS A 27 -7.62 -11.13 -21.45
N THR A 28 -7.30 -11.10 -20.15
CA THR A 28 -7.82 -12.03 -19.13
C THR A 28 -7.78 -11.45 -17.71
N SER A 29 -8.84 -11.70 -16.94
CA SER A 29 -8.91 -11.40 -15.49
C SER A 29 -8.85 -12.67 -14.61
N HIS A 30 -8.58 -13.84 -15.20
CA HIS A 30 -8.81 -15.15 -14.57
C HIS A 30 -8.10 -15.36 -13.22
N ASN A 31 -6.89 -14.82 -13.04
CA ASN A 31 -6.11 -14.96 -11.80
C ASN A 31 -6.04 -13.66 -10.98
N GLN A 32 -6.74 -12.60 -11.36
CA GLN A 32 -6.66 -11.32 -10.62
C GLN A 32 -7.29 -11.47 -9.25
N ASN A 33 -8.53 -11.96 -9.19
CA ASN A 33 -9.26 -12.15 -7.94
C ASN A 33 -8.52 -13.04 -6.92
N ARG A 34 -7.85 -14.10 -7.38
CA ARG A 34 -7.07 -15.00 -6.53
C ARG A 34 -5.83 -14.31 -5.95
N LYS A 35 -5.15 -13.47 -6.74
CA LYS A 35 -3.99 -12.69 -6.27
C LYS A 35 -4.42 -11.62 -5.26
N ASP A 36 -5.49 -10.90 -5.54
CA ASP A 36 -6.01 -9.84 -4.67
C ASP A 36 -6.41 -10.40 -3.29
N HIS A 37 -6.99 -11.59 -3.27
CA HIS A 37 -7.38 -12.28 -2.03
C HIS A 37 -6.24 -13.05 -1.35
N ARG A 38 -5.09 -13.29 -2.00
CA ARG A 38 -3.95 -14.01 -1.38
C ARG A 38 -3.49 -13.32 -0.09
N ASN A 39 -3.41 -11.99 -0.10
CA ASN A 39 -3.09 -11.17 1.08
C ASN A 39 -4.34 -10.59 1.77
N GLY A 40 -5.50 -10.80 1.15
CA GLY A 40 -6.79 -10.26 1.55
C GLY A 40 -6.97 -8.78 1.21
N ILE A 41 -8.15 -8.42 0.71
CA ILE A 41 -8.51 -7.02 0.44
C ILE A 41 -8.86 -6.34 1.76
N LYS A 42 -7.92 -5.53 2.28
CA LYS A 42 -8.10 -4.82 3.56
C LYS A 42 -8.83 -3.50 3.35
N LYS A 43 -9.79 -3.21 4.23
CA LYS A 43 -10.48 -1.91 4.27
C LYS A 43 -9.50 -0.82 4.76
N PRO A 44 -9.65 0.45 4.31
CA PRO A 44 -8.85 1.55 4.83
C PRO A 44 -9.05 1.70 6.34
N LYS A 45 -7.97 2.01 7.06
CA LYS A 45 -8.01 2.14 8.52
C LYS A 45 -8.78 3.38 8.93
N LYS A 46 -9.78 3.22 9.81
CA LYS A 46 -10.47 4.34 10.45
C LYS A 46 -9.72 4.70 11.74
N HIS A 47 -9.26 5.94 11.82
CA HIS A 47 -8.69 6.51 13.04
C HIS A 47 -9.77 7.24 13.86
N ARG A 48 -9.52 7.50 15.16
CA ARG A 48 -10.46 8.25 16.02
C ARG A 48 -10.62 9.71 15.56
N PHE A 49 -9.54 10.32 15.09
CA PHE A 49 -9.51 11.70 14.61
C PHE A 49 -9.04 11.74 13.15
N MET A 50 -9.87 12.31 12.27
CA MET A 50 -9.56 12.49 10.85
C MET A 50 -8.76 13.78 10.62
N SER A 51 -8.04 13.86 9.50
CA SER A 51 -7.42 15.11 9.06
C SER A 51 -8.49 16.14 8.68
N MET A 52 -8.26 17.41 8.99
CA MET A 52 -9.13 18.53 8.56
C MET A 52 -8.76 19.09 7.18
N LYS A 53 -8.02 18.34 6.34
CA LYS A 53 -7.63 18.77 4.99
C LYS A 53 -8.88 18.84 4.10
N GLY A 54 -9.04 19.95 3.38
CA GLY A 54 -10.21 20.19 2.51
C GLY A 54 -11.40 20.86 3.21
N VAL A 55 -11.32 21.15 4.50
CA VAL A 55 -12.31 21.97 5.21
C VAL A 55 -12.13 23.44 4.85
N ASP A 56 -13.22 24.21 4.84
CA ASP A 56 -13.22 25.65 4.55
C ASP A 56 -12.15 26.42 5.35
N GLN A 57 -11.38 27.25 4.63
CA GLN A 57 -10.27 28.01 5.19
C GLN A 57 -10.72 29.10 6.14
N LYS A 58 -11.90 29.71 5.94
CA LYS A 58 -12.45 30.70 6.87
C LYS A 58 -12.77 30.05 8.21
N PHE A 59 -13.43 28.88 8.20
CA PHE A 59 -13.66 28.09 9.40
C PHE A 59 -12.36 27.66 10.09
N LEU A 60 -11.39 27.11 9.33
CA LEU A 60 -10.12 26.66 9.90
C LEU A 60 -9.33 27.81 10.55
N ARG A 61 -9.34 29.00 9.95
CA ARG A 61 -8.68 30.18 10.52
C ARG A 61 -9.29 30.56 11.87
N ASN A 62 -10.62 30.57 11.97
CA ASN A 62 -11.30 30.83 13.23
C ASN A 62 -11.01 29.73 14.28
N LEU A 63 -11.11 28.46 13.90
CA LEU A 63 -10.86 27.33 14.80
C LEU A 63 -9.44 27.37 15.38
N ARG A 64 -8.44 27.75 14.57
CA ARG A 64 -7.05 27.92 15.01
C ARG A 64 -6.93 29.02 16.05
N PHE A 65 -7.57 30.17 15.85
CA PHE A 65 -7.57 31.26 16.82
C PHE A 65 -8.30 30.89 18.12
N ALA A 66 -9.46 30.25 18.04
CA ALA A 66 -10.18 29.78 19.23
C ALA A 66 -9.33 28.82 20.07
N LYS A 67 -8.72 27.80 19.43
CA LYS A 67 -7.82 26.85 20.11
C LYS A 67 -6.58 27.54 20.70
N LYS A 68 -6.02 28.55 20.02
CA LYS A 68 -4.84 29.30 20.47
C LYS A 68 -5.11 30.04 21.79
N HIS A 69 -6.24 30.74 21.90
CA HIS A 69 -6.52 31.62 23.04
C HIS A 69 -7.21 30.94 24.24
N ASN A 70 -7.65 29.68 24.10
CA ASN A 70 -8.25 28.91 25.20
C ASN A 70 -7.34 28.75 26.44
N LYS A 71 -6.02 28.90 26.32
CA LYS A 71 -5.09 28.78 27.46
C LYS A 71 -5.29 29.86 28.51
N ARG A 72 -5.66 31.10 28.12
CA ARG A 72 -5.85 32.22 29.06
C ARG A 72 -7.10 32.04 29.92
N HIS A 73 -8.15 31.48 29.33
CA HIS A 73 -9.43 31.24 30.02
C HIS A 73 -9.46 29.96 30.86
N LYS A 74 -8.45 29.08 30.74
CA LYS A 74 -8.36 27.88 31.60
C LYS A 74 -8.09 28.23 33.06
N GLN A 75 -7.41 29.34 33.35
CA GLN A 75 -7.12 29.78 34.72
C GLN A 75 -8.41 30.24 35.42
N GLN A 76 -9.15 31.15 34.77
CA GLN A 76 -10.46 31.64 35.22
C GLN A 76 -11.47 30.50 35.43
N LYS A 77 -11.47 29.50 34.54
CA LYS A 77 -12.39 28.35 34.63
C LYS A 77 -12.02 27.33 35.71
N LYS A 78 -10.76 27.31 36.17
CA LYS A 78 -10.34 26.53 37.34
C LYS A 78 -10.77 27.22 38.63
N GLU A 79 -10.59 28.53 38.71
CA GLU A 79 -10.99 29.37 39.84
C GLU A 79 -12.52 29.36 40.06
N SER A 80 -13.31 29.26 39.00
CA SER A 80 -14.78 29.17 39.11
C SER A 80 -15.32 27.79 39.50
N ASN A 81 -14.52 26.73 39.37
CA ASN A 81 -14.91 25.35 39.62
C ASN A 81 -14.31 24.78 40.93
N ALA A 82 -13.47 25.57 41.61
CA ALA A 82 -13.01 25.32 42.97
C ALA A 82 -14.01 25.90 43.96
#